data_AF-A0A5D4RL23-F1
#
_entry.id   AF-A0A5D4RL23-F1
#
_cell.length_a   1.000
_cell.length_b   1.000
_cell.length_c   1.000
_cell.angle_alpha   90.00
_cell.angle_beta   90.00
_cell.angle_gamma   90.00
#
_symmetry.space_group_name_H-M   'P 1'
#
loop_
_entity.id
_entity.type
_entity.pdbx_description
1 polymer ?
#
loop_
_entity_poly.entity_id
_entity_poly.type
_entity_poly.pdbx_seq_one_letter_code
_entity_poly.pdbx_strand_id
1 'polypeptide(L)' 'MNLSQQEIEEIMKAIEPKIKKSLYQTGKENREDLEQELREAVLRKLRDNKLEEVPGFFEMVERGSGR' A
#
# COMPACT_ATOMS: atom_id res chain seq x y z
N MET A 1 -5.30 -8.48 12.35
CA MET A 1 -6.65 -8.90 11.85
C MET A 1 -6.53 -9.85 10.66
N ASN A 2 -7.28 -10.96 10.57
CA ASN A 2 -7.28 -11.82 9.37
C ASN A 2 -8.36 -11.35 8.38
N LEU A 3 -7.96 -10.71 7.28
CA LEU A 3 -8.90 -10.19 6.27
C LEU A 3 -9.49 -11.34 5.43
N SER A 4 -10.78 -11.27 5.15
CA SER A 4 -11.43 -12.14 4.18
C SER A 4 -10.99 -11.80 2.75
N GLN A 5 -11.13 -12.76 1.84
CA GLN A 5 -10.83 -12.55 0.42
C GLN A 5 -11.62 -11.36 -0.17
N GLN A 6 -12.87 -11.19 0.25
CA GLN A 6 -13.72 -10.09 -0.21
C GLN A 6 -13.21 -8.72 0.27
N GLU A 7 -12.80 -8.61 1.54
CA GLU A 7 -12.22 -7.37 2.07
C GLU A 7 -10.90 -7.02 1.37
N ILE A 8 -10.06 -8.01 1.08
CA ILE A 8 -8.82 -7.79 0.31
C ILE A 8 -9.14 -7.24 -1.08
N GLU A 9 -10.14 -7.80 -1.77
CA GLU A 9 -10.55 -7.34 -3.10
C GLU A 9 -11.10 -5.90 -3.07
N GLU A 10 -11.89 -5.55 -2.05
CA GLU A 10 -12.41 -4.19 -1.86
C GLU A 10 -11.29 -3.18 -1.62
N ILE A 11 -10.33 -3.52 -0.76
CA ILE A 11 -9.15 -2.67 -0.50
C ILE A 11 -8.30 -2.52 -1.76
N MET A 12 -8.06 -3.61 -2.50
CA MET A 12 -7.32 -3.56 -3.75
C MET A 12 -8.01 -2.65 -4.78
N LYS A 13 -9.34 -2.75 -4.94
CA LYS A 13 -10.11 -1.85 -5.80
C LYS A 13 -9.99 -0.39 -5.37
N ALA A 14 -9.97 -0.12 -4.06
CA ALA A 14 -9.82 1.24 -3.53
C ALA A 14 -8.41 1.82 -3.74
N ILE A 15 -7.37 0.98 -3.71
CA ILE A 15 -5.96 1.39 -3.88
C ILE A 15 -5.57 1.52 -5.36
N GLU A 16 -6.19 0.75 -6.25
CA GLU A 16 -5.89 0.69 -7.68
C GLU A 16 -5.73 2.07 -8.37
N PRO A 17 -6.58 3.09 -8.12
CA PRO A 17 -6.40 4.42 -8.72
C PRO A 17 -5.09 5.10 -8.28
N LYS A 18 -4.63 4.86 -7.05
CA LYS A 18 -3.37 5.42 -6.53
C LYS A 18 -2.15 4.73 -7.15
N ILE A 19 -2.22 3.41 -7.36
CA ILE A 19 -1.18 2.67 -8.09
C ILE A 19 -1.05 3.25 -9.50
N LYS A 20 -2.15 3.30 -10.26
CA LYS A 20 -2.15 3.82 -11.63
C LYS A 20 -1.62 5.25 -11.74
N LYS A 21 -1.97 6.12 -10.79
CA LYS A 21 -1.45 7.50 -10.76
C LYS A 21 0.06 7.55 -10.57
N SER A 22 0.62 6.64 -9.77
CA SER A 22 2.04 6.59 -9.45
C SER A 22 2.89 6.06 -10.62
N LEU A 23 2.33 5.16 -11.45
CA LEU A 23 3.02 4.61 -12.63
C LEU A 23 3.41 5.69 -13.66
N TYR A 24 2.69 6.80 -13.72
CA TYR A 24 3.03 7.91 -14.62
C TYR A 24 4.37 8.58 -14.28
N GLN A 25 4.90 8.37 -13.08
CA GLN A 25 6.21 8.84 -12.65
C GLN A 25 7.35 7.89 -13.08
N THR A 26 7.01 6.79 -13.78
CA THR A 26 7.95 5.76 -14.23
C THR A 26 8.00 5.71 -15.76
N GLY A 27 9.16 5.34 -16.31
CA GLY A 27 9.36 5.07 -17.74
C GLY A 27 8.35 4.04 -18.25
N LYS A 28 7.81 4.25 -19.46
CA LYS A 28 6.69 3.45 -20.00
C LYS A 28 7.00 1.96 -20.05
N GLU A 29 8.24 1.64 -20.39
CA GLU A 29 8.81 0.30 -20.49
C GLU A 29 8.79 -0.47 -19.17
N ASN A 30 8.80 0.22 -18.03
CA ASN A 30 8.81 -0.41 -16.70
C ASN A 30 7.44 -0.35 -15.99
N ARG A 31 6.41 0.23 -16.63
CA ARG A 31 5.12 0.49 -15.94
C ARG A 31 4.34 -0.78 -15.64
N GLU A 32 4.35 -1.74 -16.56
CA GLU A 32 3.63 -3.00 -16.39
C GLU A 32 4.23 -3.83 -15.25
N ASP A 33 5.56 -3.97 -15.24
CA ASP A 33 6.27 -4.67 -14.18
C ASP A 33 6.05 -4.00 -12.82
N LEU A 34 6.21 -2.67 -12.76
CA LEU A 34 5.98 -1.91 -11.53
C LEU A 34 4.53 -1.99 -11.03
N GLU A 35 3.55 -2.04 -11.94
CA GLU A 35 2.14 -2.22 -11.59
C GLU A 35 1.94 -3.54 -10.84
N GLN A 36 2.53 -4.62 -11.35
CA GLN A 36 2.45 -5.94 -10.71
C GLN A 36 3.18 -5.95 -9.37
N GLU A 37 4.41 -5.43 -9.30
CA GLU A 37 5.18 -5.36 -8.06
C GLU A 37 4.44 -4.61 -6.95
N LEU A 38 3.80 -3.49 -7.28
CA LEU A 38 3.01 -2.70 -6.34
C LEU A 38 1.77 -3.45 -5.86
N ARG A 39 1.05 -4.15 -6.76
CA ARG A 39 -0.10 -4.98 -6.37
C ARG A 39 0.31 -6.12 -5.44
N GLU A 40 1.40 -6.82 -5.77
CA GLU A 40 1.94 -7.88 -4.93
C GLU A 40 2.42 -7.37 -3.57
N ALA A 41 3.05 -6.19 -3.53
CA ALA A 41 3.47 -5.56 -2.28
C ALA A 41 2.27 -5.25 -1.37
N VAL A 42 1.19 -4.68 -1.92
CA VAL A 42 -0.03 -4.41 -1.16
C VAL A 42 -0.66 -5.71 -0.67
N LEU A 43 -0.83 -6.71 -1.54
CA LEU A 43 -1.39 -8.01 -1.17
C LEU A 43 -0.60 -8.70 -0.05
N ARG A 44 0.74 -8.68 -0.14
CA ARG A 44 1.61 -9.19 0.94
C ARG A 44 1.34 -8.46 2.26
N LYS A 45 1.28 -7.12 2.25
CA LYS A 45 1.00 -6.33 3.46
C LYS A 45 -0.38 -6.59 4.06
N LEU A 46 -1.40 -6.77 3.22
CA LEU A 46 -2.76 -7.12 3.66
C LEU A 46 -2.82 -8.51 4.29
N ARG A 47 -2.05 -9.48 3.76
CA ARG A 47 -1.99 -10.86 4.27
C ARG A 47 -1.09 -11.03 5.49
N ASP A 48 -0.02 -10.26 5.58
CA ASP A 48 0.97 -10.37 6.66
C ASP A 48 0.49 -9.75 7.98
N ASN A 49 -0.73 -9.18 8.03
CA ASN A 49 -1.38 -8.59 9.21
C ASN A 49 -0.58 -7.48 9.92
N LYS A 50 0.51 -6.98 9.32
CA LYS A 50 1.34 -5.89 9.86
C LYS A 50 0.82 -4.50 9.52
N LEU A 51 -0.50 -4.33 9.45
CA LEU A 51 -1.12 -3.00 9.33
C LEU A 51 -1.20 -2.28 10.68
N GLU A 52 -1.13 -3.02 11.79
CA GLU A 52 -1.34 -2.52 13.15
C GLU A 52 -0.18 -1.66 13.69
N GLU A 53 0.94 -1.54 12.96
CA GLU A 53 2.09 -0.72 13.37
C GLU A 53 2.40 0.46 12.43
N VAL A 54 1.47 0.87 11.56
CA VAL A 54 1.66 2.13 10.81
C VAL A 54 1.23 3.28 11.73
N PRO A 55 2.16 4.08 12.27
CA PRO A 55 1.79 5.18 13.15
C PRO A 55 0.88 6.14 12.40
N GLY A 56 -0.17 6.60 13.06
CA GLY A 56 -0.97 7.72 12.56
C GLY A 56 -0.08 8.94 12.29
N PHE A 57 -0.51 9.83 11.39
CA PHE A 57 0.29 11.02 11.05
C PHE A 57 0.76 11.79 12.31
N PHE A 58 -0.11 11.96 13.30
CA PHE A 58 0.24 12.63 14.57
C PHE A 58 1.16 11.78 15.46
N GLU A 59 0.97 10.46 15.53
CA GLU A 59 1.89 9.56 16.23
C GLU A 59 3.29 9.57 15.61
N MET A 60 3.38 9.74 14.28
CA MET A 60 4.65 9.90 13.57
C MET A 60 5.33 11.23 13.89
N VAL A 61 4.57 12.32 13.98
CA VAL A 61 5.08 13.65 14.37
C VAL A 61 5.55 13.65 15.83
N GLU A 62 4.80 13.05 16.75
CA GLU A 62 5.18 12.92 18.16
C GLU A 62 6.44 12.05 18.33
N ARG A 63 6.52 10.91 17.64
CA ARG A 63 7.73 10.07 17.61
C ARG A 63 8.94 10.78 17.00
N GLY A 64 8.73 11.69 16.05
CA GLY A 64 9.79 12.51 15.44
C GLY A 64 10.17 13.76 16.24
N SER A 65 9.39 14.13 17.26
CA SER A 65 9.59 15.33 18.08
C SER A 65 10.36 15.08 19.37
N GLY A 66 10.84 13.85 19.60
CA GLY A 66 11.80 13.55 20.65
C GLY A 66 13.22 13.98 20.26
N ARG A 67 13.51 15.27 20.35
CA ARG A 67 14.86 15.79 20.62
C ARG A 67 14.88 16.36 22.03
#